data_AF-A0A958H9V0-F1
#
_entry.id   AF-A0A958H9V0-F1
#
_cell.length_a   1.000
_cell.length_b   1.000
_cell.length_c   1.000
_cell.angle_alpha   90.00
_cell.angle_beta   90.00
_cell.angle_gamma   90.00
#
_symmetry.space_group_name_H-M   'P 1'
#
loop_
_entity.id
_entity.type
_entity.pdbx_description
1 polymer ?
#
loop_
_entity_poly.entity_id
_entity_poly.type
_entity_poly.pdbx_seq_one_letter_code
_entity_poly.pdbx_strand_id
1 'polypeptide(L)'
;IFRQSGTNISNWFKVRKGDMEAGWAEADHIYEHTYRVPHIQHVPLETHVAVGQVDGNGKVTLWSASQSPFAQRNLIAKSLGISHSKLRVIT
;
A
#
# COMPACT_ATOMS: atom_id res chain seq x y z
N ILE A 1 4.91 7.44 9.26
CA ILE A 1 3.77 6.76 9.91
C ILE A 1 4.01 6.84 11.41
N PHE A 2 3.32 7.75 12.09
CA PHE A 2 3.47 7.94 13.54
C PHE A 2 2.34 7.20 14.24
N ARG A 3 2.61 5.97 14.67
CA ARG A 3 1.68 5.18 15.49
C ARG A 3 1.58 5.80 16.88
N GLN A 4 0.40 5.79 17.48
CA GLN A 4 0.24 6.14 18.89
C GLN A 4 0.26 4.86 19.73
N SER A 5 1.31 4.69 20.53
CA SER A 5 1.50 3.49 21.36
C SER A 5 0.31 3.27 22.32
N GLY A 6 -0.07 2.00 22.52
CA GLY A 6 -1.20 1.65 23.38
C GLY A 6 -2.59 1.97 22.80
N THR A 7 -2.70 2.33 21.52
CA THR A 7 -3.98 2.65 20.87
C THR A 7 -4.15 1.87 19.55
N ASN A 8 -5.36 1.93 18.98
CA ASN A 8 -5.65 1.42 17.62
C ASN A 8 -5.38 2.45 16.51
N ILE A 9 -4.69 3.57 16.81
CA ILE A 9 -4.34 4.60 15.83
C ILE A 9 -3.03 4.21 15.13
N SER A 10 -3.17 3.59 13.95
CA SER A 10 -2.04 3.08 13.16
C SER A 10 -1.25 4.18 12.44
N ASN A 11 -1.87 5.33 12.20
CA ASN A 11 -1.25 6.45 11.50
C ASN A 11 -1.91 7.78 11.89
N TRP A 12 -1.08 8.78 12.19
CA TRP A 12 -1.53 10.13 12.53
C TRP A 12 -0.71 11.15 11.75
N PHE A 13 -1.35 11.89 10.85
CA PHE A 13 -0.73 12.95 10.06
C PHE A 13 -1.46 14.27 10.30
N LYS A 14 -0.68 15.35 10.48
CA LYS A 14 -1.20 16.72 10.51
C LYS A 14 -0.58 17.48 9.35
N VAL A 15 -1.41 18.08 8.51
CA VAL A 15 -0.98 19.06 7.50
C VAL A 15 -1.36 20.44 8.05
N ARG A 16 -0.41 21.38 8.06
CA ARG A 16 -0.61 22.76 8.52
C ARG A 16 0.08 23.69 7.53
N LYS A 17 -0.60 24.72 7.09
CA LYS A 17 -0.08 25.73 6.16
C LYS A 17 -0.90 27.01 6.31
N GLY A 18 -0.21 28.15 6.39
CA GLY A 18 -0.85 29.45 6.55
C GLY A 18 -1.42 29.68 7.95
N ASP A 19 -2.14 30.80 8.08
CA ASP A 19 -2.91 31.17 9.26
C ASP A 19 -4.39 30.90 8.98
N MET A 20 -4.90 29.87 9.64
CA MET A 20 -6.29 29.50 9.44
C MET A 20 -7.25 30.43 10.18
N GLU A 21 -6.87 31.00 11.32
CA GLU A 21 -7.74 31.90 12.09
C GLU A 21 -8.02 33.17 11.28
N ALA A 22 -6.97 33.76 10.68
CA ALA A 22 -7.13 34.88 9.75
C ALA A 22 -8.00 34.51 8.55
N GLY A 23 -7.74 33.35 7.91
CA GLY A 23 -8.49 32.90 6.74
C GLY A 23 -9.98 32.68 7.01
N TRP A 24 -10.35 32.19 8.20
CA TRP A 24 -11.75 32.05 8.60
C TRP A 24 -12.42 33.40 8.90
N ALA A 25 -11.69 34.34 9.49
CA ALA A 25 -12.21 35.67 9.80
C ALA A 25 -12.46 36.52 8.54
N GLU A 26 -11.67 36.33 7.49
CA GLU A 26 -11.76 37.08 6.22
C GLU A 26 -12.74 36.47 5.21
N ALA A 27 -13.27 35.26 5.46
CA ALA A 27 -14.12 34.56 4.51
C ALA A 27 -15.55 35.11 4.46
N ASP A 28 -16.06 35.40 3.25
CA ASP A 28 -17.47 35.77 3.05
C ASP A 28 -18.43 34.62 3.38
N HIS A 29 -18.00 33.38 3.14
CA HIS A 29 -18.78 32.16 3.37
C HIS A 29 -17.89 31.01 3.86
N ILE A 30 -18.42 30.23 4.81
CA ILE A 30 -17.77 29.04 5.37
C ILE A 30 -18.70 27.85 5.17
N TYR A 31 -18.16 26.77 4.60
CA TYR A 31 -18.89 25.52 4.38
C TYR A 31 -18.22 24.38 5.14
N GLU A 32 -18.98 23.73 6.03
CA GLU A 32 -18.51 22.60 6.81
C GLU A 32 -19.37 21.38 6.53
N HIS A 33 -18.71 20.28 6.13
CA HIS A 33 -19.41 19.05 5.77
C HIS A 33 -18.61 17.84 6.24
N THR A 34 -19.35 16.80 6.63
CA THR A 34 -18.78 15.48 6.94
C THR A 34 -19.09 14.53 5.79
N TYR A 35 -18.04 13.92 5.25
CA TYR A 35 -18.16 12.94 4.16
C TYR A 35 -17.70 11.57 4.63
N ARG A 36 -18.33 10.52 4.10
CA ARG A 36 -17.93 9.13 4.32
C ARG A 36 -17.91 8.40 2.99
N VAL A 37 -16.83 7.69 2.73
CA VAL A 37 -16.71 6.80 1.56
C VAL A 37 -16.82 5.35 2.05
N PRO A 38 -17.68 4.52 1.44
CA PRO A 38 -17.78 3.11 1.81
C PRO A 38 -16.56 2.31 1.33
N HIS A 39 -16.43 1.07 1.79
CA HIS A 39 -15.47 0.15 1.21
C HIS A 39 -15.89 -0.17 -0.22
N ILE A 40 -14.92 -0.09 -1.14
CA ILE A 40 -15.09 -0.46 -2.55
C ILE A 40 -14.00 -1.46 -2.94
N GLN A 41 -14.30 -2.31 -3.91
CA GLN A 41 -13.37 -3.32 -4.43
C GLN A 41 -12.95 -2.96 -5.85
N HIS A 42 -11.74 -3.35 -6.25
CA HIS A 42 -11.22 -3.11 -7.60
C HIS A 42 -12.02 -3.86 -8.69
N VAL A 43 -12.57 -5.04 -8.36
CA VAL A 43 -13.35 -5.91 -9.26
C VAL A 43 -12.69 -6.13 -10.63
N PRO A 44 -11.41 -6.59 -10.68
CA PRO A 44 -10.81 -6.97 -11.96
C PRO A 44 -11.53 -8.19 -12.53
N LEU A 45 -11.65 -8.24 -13.87
CA LEU A 45 -12.24 -9.40 -14.57
C LEU A 45 -11.37 -10.65 -14.36
N GLU A 46 -10.05 -10.48 -14.38
CA GLU A 46 -9.11 -11.53 -13.96
C GLU A 46 -8.99 -11.55 -12.43
N THR A 47 -9.29 -12.69 -11.82
CA THR A 47 -9.09 -12.87 -10.38
C THR A 47 -7.61 -13.02 -10.03
N HIS A 48 -7.24 -12.65 -8.80
CA HIS A 48 -5.87 -12.84 -8.31
C HIS A 48 -5.39 -14.29 -8.48
N VAL A 49 -4.28 -14.46 -9.20
CA VAL A 49 -3.62 -15.74 -9.42
C VAL A 49 -2.10 -15.57 -9.31
N ALA A 50 -1.45 -16.61 -8.78
CA ALA A 50 -0.01 -16.74 -8.81
C ALA A 50 0.39 -18.21 -8.95
N VAL A 51 1.43 -18.48 -9.74
CA VAL A 51 2.00 -19.82 -9.94
C VAL A 51 3.47 -19.76 -9.56
N GLY A 52 3.89 -20.65 -8.66
CA GLY A 52 5.27 -20.77 -8.22
C GLY A 52 5.89 -22.08 -8.71
N GLN A 53 7.12 -22.01 -9.21
CA GLN A 53 7.94 -23.18 -9.55
C GLN A 53 9.27 -23.08 -8.82
N VAL A 54 9.71 -24.19 -8.23
CA VAL A 54 11.05 -24.33 -7.66
C VAL A 54 11.83 -25.34 -8.49
N ASP A 55 13.00 -24.95 -8.99
CA ASP A 55 13.86 -25.85 -9.75
C ASP A 55 14.73 -26.74 -8.84
N GLY A 56 15.43 -27.72 -9.43
CA GLY A 56 16.31 -28.63 -8.69
C GLY A 56 17.50 -27.96 -7.99
N ASN A 57 17.81 -26.70 -8.31
CA ASN A 57 18.84 -25.88 -7.66
C ASN A 57 18.26 -24.95 -6.57
N GLY A 58 16.95 -25.05 -6.31
CA GLY A 58 16.24 -24.22 -5.34
C GLY A 58 16.02 -22.78 -5.79
N LYS A 59 16.07 -22.48 -7.10
CA LYS A 59 15.61 -21.19 -7.62
C LYS A 59 14.10 -21.20 -7.79
N VAL A 60 13.49 -20.08 -7.44
CA VAL A 60 12.04 -19.86 -7.49
C VAL A 60 11.72 -18.98 -8.69
N THR A 61 10.78 -19.42 -9.52
CA THR A 61 10.10 -18.56 -10.50
C THR A 61 8.65 -18.40 -10.08
N LEU A 62 8.20 -17.15 -9.98
CA LEU A 62 6.84 -16.78 -9.65
C LEU A 62 6.22 -16.05 -10.84
N TRP A 63 5.12 -16.56 -11.37
CA TRP A 63 4.22 -15.85 -12.28
C TRP A 63 3.05 -15.29 -11.47
N SER A 64 2.74 -14.01 -11.60
CA SER A 64 1.61 -13.41 -10.88
C SER A 64 1.04 -12.23 -11.66
N ALA A 65 -0.29 -12.08 -11.66
CA ALA A 65 -0.97 -10.90 -12.18
C ALA A 65 -0.71 -9.68 -11.26
N SER A 66 0.41 -8.97 -11.47
CA SER A 66 0.91 -7.95 -10.55
C SER A 66 1.43 -6.69 -11.22
N GLN A 67 1.14 -5.54 -10.62
CA GLN A 67 1.59 -4.23 -11.09
C GLN A 67 3.00 -3.84 -10.60
N SER A 68 3.57 -4.56 -9.63
CA SER A 68 4.82 -4.17 -8.96
C SER A 68 5.78 -5.35 -8.75
N PRO A 69 6.30 -5.98 -9.83
CA PRO A 69 7.14 -7.20 -9.74
C PRO A 69 8.37 -7.06 -8.84
N PHE A 70 9.02 -5.89 -8.84
CA PHE A 70 10.22 -5.67 -8.02
C PHE A 70 9.92 -5.55 -6.53
N ALA A 71 8.81 -4.87 -6.17
CA ALA A 71 8.36 -4.79 -4.78
C ALA A 71 7.95 -6.17 -4.25
N GLN A 72 7.25 -6.95 -5.08
CA GLN A 72 6.94 -8.34 -4.77
C GLN A 72 8.19 -9.18 -4.55
N ARG A 73 9.15 -9.14 -5.48
CA ARG A 73 10.41 -9.87 -5.34
C ARG A 73 11.12 -9.54 -4.04
N ASN A 74 11.16 -8.27 -3.65
CA ASN A 74 11.78 -7.84 -2.40
C ASN A 74 11.05 -8.36 -1.15
N LEU A 75 9.73 -8.20 -1.10
CA LEU A 75 8.93 -8.65 0.04
C LEU A 75 8.94 -10.18 0.17
N ILE A 76 8.77 -10.89 -0.93
CA ILE A 76 8.72 -12.36 -0.95
C ILE A 76 10.08 -12.96 -0.62
N ALA A 77 11.17 -12.45 -1.20
CA ALA A 77 12.52 -12.92 -0.87
C ALA A 77 12.82 -12.73 0.63
N LYS A 78 12.45 -11.58 1.19
CA LYS A 78 12.57 -11.31 2.63
C LYS A 78 11.71 -12.25 3.47
N SER A 79 10.45 -12.47 3.11
CA SER A 79 9.54 -13.37 3.83
C SER A 79 10.00 -14.82 3.81
N LEU A 80 10.61 -15.26 2.71
CA LEU A 80 11.13 -16.62 2.55
C LEU A 80 12.58 -16.79 3.05
N GLY A 81 13.25 -15.71 3.45
CA GLY A 81 14.65 -15.75 3.87
C GLY A 81 15.63 -16.13 2.75
N ILE A 82 15.30 -15.86 1.49
CA ILE A 82 16.16 -16.16 0.33
C ILE A 82 16.76 -14.88 -0.28
N SER A 83 17.88 -15.01 -1.00
CA SER A 83 18.44 -13.90 -1.75
C SER A 83 17.56 -13.55 -2.95
N HIS A 84 17.59 -12.28 -3.38
CA HIS A 84 16.93 -11.87 -4.62
C HIS A 84 17.38 -12.71 -5.82
N SER A 85 18.66 -13.10 -5.89
CA SER A 85 19.20 -13.93 -6.97
C SER A 85 18.55 -15.31 -7.10
N LYS A 86 17.91 -15.81 -6.03
CA LYS A 86 17.15 -17.07 -6.03
C LYS A 86 15.67 -16.91 -6.39
N LEU A 87 15.15 -15.69 -6.55
CA LEU A 87 13.76 -15.44 -6.90
C LEU A 87 13.64 -14.62 -8.18
N ARG A 88 12.90 -15.15 -9.15
CA ARG A 88 12.45 -14.45 -10.36
C ARG A 88 10.94 -14.23 -10.26
N VAL A 89 10.50 -13.00 -10.49
CA VAL A 89 9.07 -12.65 -10.58
C VAL A 89 8.78 -12.24 -12.03
N ILE A 90 7.70 -12.78 -12.59
CA ILE A 90 7.20 -12.54 -13.94
C ILE A 90 5.74 -12.10 -13.79
N THR A 91 5.38 -11.05 -14.52
CA THR A 91 4.04 -10.44 -14.51
C THR A 91 3.59 -10.25 -15.93
#